data_AF-A0A1J1JF83-F1
#
_entry.id   AF-A0A1J1JF83-F1
#
_cell.length_a   1.000
_cell.length_b   1.000
_cell.length_c   1.000
_cell.angle_alpha   90.00
_cell.angle_beta   90.00
_cell.angle_gamma   90.00
#
_symmetry.space_group_name_H-M   'P 1'
#
loop_
_entity.id
_entity.type
_entity.pdbx_description
1 polymer ?
#
loop_
_entity_poly.entity_id
_entity_poly.type
_entity_poly.pdbx_seq_one_letter_code
_entity_poly.pdbx_strand_id
1 'polypeptide(L)'
;MVNNGTNQTPKQNSANCGSIDESERAFGATERAIAEFLEREGKNVKALAEKTDGGRNPDAEVDGKPTEFKSLDFGATSATVKNQINNSIRRGGQARDIIIDARTSGLIESEAERGLERAKNITRGKIDRVRIIGDRYDITFTEFQ
;
A
#
# COMPACT_ATOMS: atom_id res chain seq x y z
N MET A 1 24.65 51.11 9.72
CA MET A 1 24.91 49.68 9.95
C MET A 1 23.57 48.99 10.12
N VAL A 2 23.08 48.33 9.08
CA VAL A 2 21.84 47.52 9.15
C VAL A 2 22.21 46.10 8.77
N ASN A 3 22.15 45.21 9.74
CA ASN A 3 22.39 43.78 9.57
C ASN A 3 21.15 43.16 8.92
N ASN A 4 21.22 42.84 7.63
CA ASN A 4 20.21 42.03 6.97
C ASN A 4 20.35 40.59 7.47
N GLY A 5 19.42 40.21 8.36
CA GLY A 5 19.23 38.84 8.81
C GLY A 5 18.95 37.92 7.63
N THR A 6 19.82 36.92 7.48
CA THR A 6 19.63 35.79 6.58
C THR A 6 18.45 34.96 7.07
N ASN A 7 17.26 35.16 6.48
CA ASN A 7 16.19 34.17 6.55
C ASN A 7 16.58 32.97 5.68
N GLN A 8 17.40 32.08 6.24
CA GLN A 8 17.53 30.73 5.72
C GLN A 8 16.27 29.96 6.14
N THR A 9 15.38 29.76 5.18
CA THR A 9 14.31 28.77 5.26
C THR A 9 14.92 27.43 5.71
N PRO A 10 14.39 26.75 6.74
CA PRO A 10 14.95 25.47 7.16
C PRO A 10 14.87 24.49 6.00
N LYS A 11 16.05 24.03 5.53
CA LYS A 11 16.17 22.87 4.65
C LYS A 11 15.44 21.72 5.33
N GLN A 12 14.35 21.23 4.74
CA GLN A 12 13.77 19.97 5.17
C GLN A 12 14.86 18.90 5.11
N ASN A 13 15.10 18.23 6.24
CA ASN A 13 16.11 17.19 6.36
C ASN A 13 15.79 16.05 5.38
N SER A 14 16.54 15.96 4.28
CA SER A 14 16.47 14.90 3.26
C SER A 14 16.94 13.52 3.77
N ALA A 15 17.10 13.33 5.08
CA ALA A 15 17.76 12.17 5.68
C ALA A 15 16.81 11.02 6.06
N ASN A 16 15.49 11.21 5.96
CA ASN A 16 14.49 10.23 6.41
C ASN A 16 13.46 9.84 5.33
N CYS A 17 13.64 10.27 4.07
CA CYS A 17 12.79 9.81 2.98
C CYS A 17 13.28 8.44 2.53
N GLY A 18 12.36 7.52 2.24
CA GLY A 18 12.67 6.21 1.70
C GLY A 18 13.13 6.31 0.23
N SER A 19 13.08 5.20 -0.49
CA SER A 19 13.45 5.15 -1.91
C SER A 19 12.46 4.36 -2.74
N ILE A 20 12.26 4.76 -4.00
CA ILE A 20 11.52 3.98 -4.99
C ILE A 20 12.49 3.46 -6.07
N ASP A 21 12.51 2.14 -6.24
CA ASP A 21 13.29 1.42 -7.27
C ASP A 21 12.34 0.83 -8.33
N GLU A 22 12.42 1.33 -9.56
CA GLU A 22 11.67 0.88 -10.74
C GLU A 22 12.57 0.22 -11.80
N SER A 23 13.74 -0.28 -11.38
CA SER A 23 14.74 -0.86 -12.29
C SER A 23 14.29 -2.15 -12.99
N GLU A 24 13.41 -2.94 -12.37
CA GLU A 24 12.85 -4.16 -12.99
C GLU A 24 11.61 -3.89 -13.84
N ARG A 25 10.78 -2.92 -13.42
CA ARG A 25 9.65 -2.39 -14.19
C ARG A 25 9.23 -1.03 -13.65
N ALA A 26 8.51 -0.27 -14.47
CA ALA A 26 7.78 0.89 -14.01
C ALA A 26 6.51 0.50 -13.24
N PHE A 27 6.16 1.31 -12.25
CA PHE A 27 4.85 1.30 -11.61
C PHE A 27 3.81 1.94 -12.53
N GLY A 28 2.60 1.36 -12.54
CA GLY A 28 1.43 2.07 -13.03
C GLY A 28 1.10 3.28 -12.14
N ALA A 29 0.29 4.22 -12.64
CA ALA A 29 0.00 5.47 -11.92
C ALA A 29 -0.56 5.26 -10.49
N THR A 30 -1.42 4.26 -10.30
CA THR A 30 -2.01 3.93 -8.99
C THR A 30 -1.01 3.25 -8.05
N GLU A 31 -0.18 2.34 -8.55
CA GLU A 31 0.89 1.72 -7.77
C GLU A 31 1.94 2.75 -7.35
N ARG A 32 2.28 3.66 -8.26
CA ARG A 32 3.21 4.77 -8.04
C ARG A 32 2.72 5.68 -6.92
N ALA A 33 1.41 5.98 -6.87
CA ALA A 33 0.83 6.79 -5.80
C ALA A 33 0.90 6.12 -4.41
N ILE A 34 0.92 4.78 -4.35
CA ILE A 34 1.18 4.02 -3.13
C ILE A 34 2.67 4.05 -2.78
N ALA A 35 3.54 3.80 -3.77
CA ALA A 35 4.99 3.81 -3.58
C ALA A 35 5.49 5.17 -3.05
N GLU A 36 5.01 6.28 -3.61
CA GLU A 36 5.35 7.64 -3.15
C GLU A 36 4.80 7.95 -1.76
N PHE A 37 3.65 7.37 -1.40
CA PHE A 37 3.15 7.51 -0.03
C PHE A 37 4.09 6.81 0.95
N LEU A 38 4.49 5.57 0.65
CA LEU A 38 5.39 4.78 1.49
C LEU A 38 6.81 5.37 1.55
N GLU A 39 7.32 5.89 0.44
CA GLU A 39 8.61 6.59 0.37
C GLU A 39 8.64 7.78 1.35
N ARG A 40 7.58 8.58 1.39
CA ARG A 40 7.45 9.69 2.35
C ARG A 40 7.40 9.24 3.80
N GLU A 41 7.00 7.99 4.06
CA GLU A 41 7.07 7.36 5.38
C GLU A 41 8.45 6.77 5.71
N GLY A 42 9.43 6.92 4.81
CA GLY A 42 10.78 6.37 5.00
C GLY A 42 10.94 4.95 4.48
N LYS A 43 9.99 4.41 3.70
CA LYS A 43 10.01 3.02 3.21
C LYS A 43 10.79 2.86 1.91
N ASN A 44 11.49 1.74 1.78
CA ASN A 44 12.12 1.36 0.54
C ASN A 44 11.16 0.48 -0.26
N VAL A 45 10.75 0.94 -1.45
CA VAL A 45 9.78 0.27 -2.30
C VAL A 45 10.46 -0.11 -3.62
N LYS A 46 10.40 -1.39 -3.98
CA LYS A 46 10.95 -1.90 -5.25
C LYS A 46 9.84 -2.51 -6.09
N ALA A 47 9.68 -2.08 -7.33
CA ALA A 47 8.78 -2.70 -8.29
C ALA A 47 9.35 -4.05 -8.76
N LEU A 48 8.52 -5.09 -8.80
CA LEU A 48 8.93 -6.41 -9.27
C LEU A 48 8.35 -6.70 -10.66
N ALA A 49 9.18 -7.19 -11.57
CA ALA A 49 8.72 -7.65 -12.88
C ALA A 49 7.84 -8.91 -12.77
N GLU A 50 6.95 -9.15 -13.75
CA GLU A 50 6.24 -10.42 -13.87
C GLU A 50 7.22 -11.59 -14.10
N LYS A 51 6.90 -12.81 -13.66
CA LYS A 51 7.81 -13.95 -13.88
C LYS A 51 7.77 -14.39 -15.35
N THR A 52 8.94 -14.75 -15.85
CA THR A 52 9.12 -15.29 -17.21
C THR A 52 8.61 -16.72 -17.39
N ASP A 53 8.31 -17.43 -16.31
CA ASP A 53 7.84 -18.83 -16.30
C ASP A 53 6.30 -18.98 -16.25
N GLY A 54 5.56 -17.87 -16.42
CA GLY A 54 4.10 -17.86 -16.40
C GLY A 54 3.48 -17.74 -15.00
N GLY A 55 4.30 -17.66 -13.95
CA GLY A 55 3.85 -17.26 -12.61
C GLY A 55 3.64 -15.75 -12.50
N ARG A 56 2.75 -15.30 -11.61
CA ARG A 56 2.65 -13.88 -11.26
C ARG A 56 3.51 -13.58 -10.03
N ASN A 57 4.30 -12.51 -10.10
CA ASN A 57 4.93 -11.92 -8.93
C ASN A 57 3.93 -11.00 -8.21
N PRO A 58 4.18 -10.67 -6.93
CA PRO A 58 3.51 -9.53 -6.31
C PRO A 58 3.99 -8.23 -6.95
N ASP A 59 3.21 -7.17 -6.77
CA ASP A 59 3.45 -5.89 -7.44
C ASP A 59 4.79 -5.26 -7.02
N ALA A 60 5.16 -5.38 -5.74
CA ALA A 60 6.33 -4.74 -5.16
C ALA A 60 6.97 -5.52 -3.99
N GLU A 61 8.16 -5.11 -3.59
CA GLU A 61 8.72 -5.33 -2.25
C GLU A 61 8.70 -4.02 -1.47
N VAL A 62 8.26 -4.08 -0.21
CA VAL A 62 8.33 -2.95 0.74
C VAL A 62 9.24 -3.36 1.89
N ASP A 63 10.36 -2.68 2.06
CA ASP A 63 11.45 -3.05 2.98
C ASP A 63 11.88 -4.53 2.82
N GLY A 64 11.94 -5.00 1.57
CA GLY A 64 12.30 -6.39 1.23
C GLY A 64 11.19 -7.42 1.46
N LYS A 65 9.95 -7.00 1.80
CA LYS A 65 8.81 -7.90 1.95
C LYS A 65 7.90 -7.87 0.71
N PRO A 66 7.63 -9.01 0.07
CA PRO A 66 6.71 -9.06 -1.06
C PRO A 66 5.32 -8.54 -0.65
N THR A 67 4.80 -7.57 -1.39
CA THR A 67 3.59 -6.81 -1.06
C THR A 67 2.74 -6.62 -2.31
N GLU A 68 1.45 -6.90 -2.20
CA GLU A 68 0.45 -6.65 -3.24
C GLU A 68 -0.13 -5.24 -3.05
N PHE A 69 -0.23 -4.48 -4.14
CA PHE A 69 -0.89 -3.18 -4.16
C PHE A 69 -2.29 -3.29 -4.76
N LYS A 70 -3.24 -2.58 -4.14
CA LYS A 70 -4.63 -2.50 -4.62
C LYS A 70 -5.09 -1.07 -4.48
N SER A 71 -5.80 -0.56 -5.48
CA SER A 71 -6.46 0.74 -5.42
C SER A 71 -7.96 0.55 -5.58
N LEU A 72 -8.74 1.34 -4.84
CA LEU A 72 -10.20 1.28 -4.88
C LEU A 72 -10.76 2.45 -5.68
N ASP A 73 -11.72 2.16 -6.55
CA ASP A 73 -12.46 3.17 -7.28
C ASP A 73 -13.52 3.86 -6.40
N PHE A 74 -14.00 5.01 -6.85
CA PHE A 74 -15.11 5.73 -6.22
C PHE A 74 -16.36 4.84 -6.06
N GLY A 75 -17.00 4.92 -4.90
CA GLY A 75 -18.12 4.06 -4.53
C GLY A 75 -17.71 2.76 -3.83
N ALA A 76 -16.48 2.69 -3.31
CA ALA A 76 -16.00 1.54 -2.55
C ALA A 76 -16.79 1.34 -1.24
N THR A 77 -16.99 0.07 -0.88
CA THR A 77 -17.74 -0.35 0.31
C THR A 77 -16.98 -1.41 1.10
N SER A 78 -17.46 -1.80 2.28
CA SER A 78 -16.93 -2.97 3.00
C SER A 78 -16.92 -4.26 2.14
N ALA A 79 -17.88 -4.40 1.21
CA ALA A 79 -17.91 -5.52 0.29
C ALA A 79 -16.75 -5.47 -0.73
N THR A 80 -16.39 -4.27 -1.20
CA THR A 80 -15.24 -4.05 -2.08
C THR A 80 -13.95 -4.50 -1.40
N VAL A 81 -13.69 -4.07 -0.16
CA VAL A 81 -12.51 -4.47 0.64
C VAL A 81 -12.43 -5.99 0.79
N LYS A 82 -13.52 -6.61 1.29
CA LYS A 82 -13.58 -8.07 1.48
C LYS A 82 -13.34 -8.82 0.17
N ASN A 83 -13.88 -8.33 -0.94
CA ASN A 83 -13.70 -8.95 -2.25
C ASN A 83 -12.26 -8.83 -2.75
N GLN A 84 -11.58 -7.69 -2.55
CA GLN A 84 -10.17 -7.54 -2.94
C GLN A 84 -9.27 -8.53 -2.21
N ILE A 85 -9.42 -8.66 -0.89
CA ILE A 85 -8.65 -9.62 -0.08
C ILE A 85 -8.91 -11.05 -0.55
N ASN A 86 -10.18 -11.43 -0.69
CA ASN A 86 -10.57 -12.77 -1.15
C ASN A 86 -10.06 -13.08 -2.58
N ASN A 87 -10.05 -12.10 -3.48
CA ASN A 87 -9.55 -12.29 -4.84
C ASN A 87 -8.03 -12.48 -4.86
N SER A 88 -7.28 -11.75 -4.02
CA SER A 88 -5.83 -11.95 -3.86
C SER A 88 -5.52 -13.40 -3.45
N ILE A 89 -6.26 -13.92 -2.46
CA ILE A 89 -6.13 -15.32 -2.01
C ILE A 89 -6.44 -16.32 -3.13
N ARG A 90 -7.53 -16.11 -3.88
CA ARG A 90 -7.95 -17.01 -4.96
C ARG A 90 -6.99 -17.04 -6.14
N ARG A 91 -6.28 -15.95 -6.39
CA ARG A 91 -5.27 -15.83 -7.45
C ARG A 91 -3.91 -16.42 -7.07
N GLY A 92 -3.84 -17.12 -5.94
CA GLY A 92 -2.65 -17.84 -5.51
C GLY A 92 -1.95 -17.21 -4.31
N GLY A 93 -2.43 -16.09 -3.78
CA GLY A 93 -1.80 -15.42 -2.64
C GLY A 93 -0.39 -14.94 -2.98
N GLN A 94 -0.28 -14.08 -4.00
CA GLN A 94 0.99 -13.60 -4.57
C GLN A 94 1.88 -12.92 -3.51
N ALA A 95 1.27 -12.31 -2.50
CA ALA A 95 1.92 -11.81 -1.30
C ALA A 95 1.06 -12.09 -0.06
N ARG A 96 1.73 -12.19 1.10
CA ARG A 96 1.08 -12.26 2.41
C ARG A 96 0.76 -10.88 2.97
N ASP A 97 1.37 -9.84 2.42
CA ASP A 97 1.13 -8.44 2.76
C ASP A 97 0.34 -7.75 1.63
N ILE A 98 -0.73 -7.05 1.97
CA ILE A 98 -1.54 -6.26 1.04
C ILE A 98 -1.61 -4.81 1.52
N ILE A 99 -1.43 -3.86 0.60
CA ILE A 99 -1.72 -2.45 0.82
C ILE A 99 -2.87 -2.04 -0.11
N ILE A 100 -3.95 -1.54 0.49
CA ILE A 100 -5.13 -1.05 -0.20
C ILE A 100 -5.16 0.48 -0.09
N ASP A 101 -5.02 1.16 -1.22
CA ASP A 101 -5.28 2.59 -1.35
C ASP A 101 -6.77 2.83 -1.57
N ALA A 102 -7.42 3.35 -0.53
CA ALA A 102 -8.82 3.72 -0.51
C ALA A 102 -9.02 5.25 -0.57
N ARG A 103 -7.95 6.04 -0.74
CA ARG A 103 -8.06 7.49 -0.92
C ARG A 103 -8.92 7.80 -2.14
N THR A 104 -9.74 8.84 -2.06
CA THR A 104 -10.70 9.28 -3.10
C THR A 104 -11.81 8.26 -3.45
N SER A 105 -11.83 7.08 -2.85
CA SER A 105 -12.82 6.03 -3.13
C SER A 105 -14.19 6.28 -2.48
N GLY A 106 -14.25 7.18 -1.49
CA GLY A 106 -15.42 7.40 -0.65
C GLY A 106 -15.61 6.36 0.47
N LEU A 107 -14.72 5.37 0.59
CA LEU A 107 -14.75 4.39 1.68
C LEU A 107 -14.40 5.07 3.01
N ILE A 108 -15.34 5.08 3.95
CA ILE A 108 -15.10 5.57 5.32
C ILE A 108 -14.46 4.49 6.19
N GLU A 109 -13.79 4.94 7.27
CA GLU A 109 -13.07 4.09 8.24
C GLU A 109 -13.91 2.90 8.74
N SER A 110 -15.13 3.13 9.21
CA SER A 110 -15.99 2.07 9.74
C SER A 110 -16.40 1.00 8.70
N GLU A 111 -16.51 1.37 7.42
CA GLU A 111 -16.76 0.39 6.35
C GLU A 111 -15.47 -0.34 5.95
N ALA A 112 -14.29 0.30 6.08
CA ALA A 112 -13.01 -0.37 5.90
C ALA A 112 -12.79 -1.45 6.98
N GLU A 113 -12.99 -1.10 8.25
CA GLU A 113 -12.94 -2.04 9.39
C GLU A 113 -13.93 -3.19 9.21
N ARG A 114 -15.18 -2.88 8.85
CA ARG A 114 -16.21 -3.90 8.58
C ARG A 114 -15.79 -4.82 7.44
N GLY A 115 -15.11 -4.29 6.41
CA GLY A 115 -14.56 -5.08 5.32
C GLY A 115 -13.47 -6.06 5.77
N LEU A 116 -12.56 -5.59 6.62
CA LEU A 116 -11.49 -6.39 7.23
C LEU A 116 -12.05 -7.50 8.12
N GLU A 117 -13.00 -7.18 9.00
CA GLU A 117 -13.62 -8.17 9.89
C GLU A 117 -14.33 -9.27 9.10
N ARG A 118 -15.02 -8.90 8.01
CA ARG A 118 -15.65 -9.86 7.10
C ARG A 118 -14.63 -10.73 6.35
N ALA A 119 -13.40 -10.25 6.17
CA ALA A 119 -12.33 -10.99 5.51
C ALA A 119 -11.55 -11.92 6.46
N LYS A 120 -11.57 -11.63 7.78
CA LYS A 120 -10.81 -12.33 8.83
C LYS A 120 -10.87 -13.86 8.75
N ASN A 121 -12.05 -14.42 8.48
CA ASN A 121 -12.27 -15.88 8.44
C ASN A 121 -12.11 -16.50 7.03
N ILE A 122 -11.76 -15.69 6.03
CA ILE A 122 -11.62 -16.12 4.63
C ILE A 122 -10.15 -16.35 4.28
N THR A 123 -9.22 -15.73 5.02
CA THR A 123 -7.78 -15.74 4.75
C THR A 123 -7.14 -17.11 4.83
N ARG A 124 -7.60 -17.99 5.73
CA ARG A 124 -7.09 -19.38 5.89
C ARG A 124 -5.57 -19.40 6.03
N GLY A 125 -5.00 -18.48 6.81
CA GLY A 125 -3.55 -18.34 7.04
C GLY A 125 -2.71 -17.88 5.83
N LYS A 126 -3.33 -17.39 4.75
CA LYS A 126 -2.62 -16.96 3.53
C LYS A 126 -2.22 -15.49 3.50
N ILE A 127 -2.72 -14.70 4.44
CA ILE A 127 -2.47 -13.26 4.56
C ILE A 127 -2.01 -12.98 5.98
N ASP A 128 -0.94 -12.21 6.12
CA ASP A 128 -0.35 -11.79 7.39
C ASP A 128 -0.73 -10.36 7.74
N ARG A 129 -0.78 -9.48 6.74
CA ARG A 129 -1.07 -8.06 6.94
C ARG A 129 -1.93 -7.50 5.82
N VAL A 130 -2.94 -6.71 6.19
CA VAL A 130 -3.61 -5.78 5.29
C VAL A 130 -3.52 -4.38 5.88
N ARG A 131 -3.01 -3.43 5.11
CA ARG A 131 -3.07 -2.00 5.42
C ARG A 131 -4.06 -1.33 4.49
N ILE A 132 -4.92 -0.46 5.01
CA ILE A 132 -5.86 0.35 4.23
C ILE A 132 -5.54 1.82 4.49
N ILE A 133 -5.17 2.55 3.43
CA ILE A 133 -4.87 3.98 3.47
C ILE A 133 -6.10 4.71 2.91
N GLY A 134 -6.83 5.42 3.77
CA GLY A 134 -8.00 6.22 3.40
C GLY A 134 -7.70 7.71 3.39
N ASP A 135 -8.70 8.54 3.06
CA ASP A 135 -8.54 10.00 3.02
C ASP A 135 -8.20 10.62 4.39
N ARG A 136 -8.66 9.97 5.48
CA ARG A 136 -8.53 10.48 6.86
C ARG A 136 -8.16 9.41 7.89
N TYR A 137 -7.86 8.20 7.44
CA TYR A 137 -7.57 7.06 8.30
C TYR A 137 -6.49 6.20 7.66
N ASP A 138 -5.78 5.47 8.51
CA ASP A 138 -4.78 4.49 8.10
C ASP A 138 -4.85 3.30 9.06
N ILE A 139 -5.38 2.18 8.58
CA ILE A 139 -5.67 1.01 9.40
C ILE A 139 -4.70 -0.09 8.99
N THR A 140 -4.02 -0.68 9.97
CA THR A 140 -3.26 -1.91 9.78
C THR A 140 -3.93 -3.05 10.55
N PHE A 141 -4.19 -4.15 9.86
CA PHE A 141 -4.80 -5.35 10.43
C PHE A 141 -3.89 -6.57 10.22
N THR A 142 -3.63 -7.29 11.30
CA THR A 142 -2.72 -8.46 11.33
C THR A 142 -3.34 -9.71 11.98
N GLU A 143 -4.58 -9.62 12.45
CA GLU A 143 -5.24 -10.72 13.18
C GLU A 143 -6.03 -11.64 12.22
N PHE A 144 -5.38 -12.14 11.18
CA PHE A 144 -5.98 -13.12 10.27
C PHE A 144 -5.88 -14.54 10.83
N GLN A 145 -6.94 -15.34 10.61
CA GLN A 145 -6.98 -16.77 10.95
C GLN A 145 -6.80 -17.64 9.69
#